data_AF-A0A9P1FSU5-F1
#
_entry.id   AF-A0A9P1FSU5-F1
#
_cell.length_a   1.000
_cell.length_b   1.000
_cell.length_c   1.000
_cell.angle_alpha   90.00
_cell.angle_beta   90.00
_cell.angle_gamma   90.00
#
_symmetry.space_group_name_H-M   'P 1'
#
loop_
_entity.id
_entity.type
_entity.pdbx_description
1 polymer ?
#
loop_
_entity_poly.entity_id
_entity_poly.type
_entity_poly.pdbx_seq_one_letter_code
_entity_poly.pdbx_strand_id
1 'polypeptide(L)'
;QDEMLMYMPAEHRQMLLDFSARWQAVGGIPEFVRKCQAVEDVDELSQAYNECVAALTELRRFHLATVRRYLMRTAKGTGATTWRMLLQDMLDATQAALLR
;
A
#
# COMPACT_ATOMS: atom_id res chain seq x y z
N GLN A 1 3.45 7.62 -8.80
CA GLN A 1 4.10 7.51 -7.47
C GLN A 1 5.52 8.07 -7.53
N ASP A 2 6.24 7.84 -8.62
CA ASP A 2 7.63 8.28 -8.83
C ASP A 2 7.86 9.78 -8.63
N GLU A 3 6.90 10.61 -9.04
CA GLU A 3 6.95 12.06 -8.79
C GLU A 3 7.00 12.41 -7.29
N MET A 4 6.34 11.62 -6.43
CA MET A 4 6.31 11.87 -4.98
C MET A 4 7.62 11.48 -4.30
N LEU A 5 8.43 10.59 -4.89
CA LEU A 5 9.74 10.20 -4.36
C LEU A 5 10.75 11.36 -4.38
N MET A 6 10.58 12.30 -5.31
CA MET A 6 11.44 13.49 -5.41
C MET A 6 11.23 14.47 -4.25
N TYR A 7 10.08 14.40 -3.57
CA TYR A 7 9.79 15.20 -2.38
C TYR A 7 10.32 14.55 -1.08
N MET A 8 10.91 13.35 -1.16
CA MET A 8 11.50 12.67 0.01
C MET A 8 12.99 13.02 0.18
N PRO A 9 13.49 13.02 1.43
CA PRO A 9 14.93 13.01 1.70
C PRO A 9 15.63 11.89 0.92
N ALA A 10 16.90 12.12 0.55
CA ALA A 10 17.64 11.21 -0.33
C ALA A 10 17.74 9.80 0.26
N GLU A 11 17.96 9.71 1.58
CA GLU A 11 18.10 8.48 2.33
C GLU A 11 16.79 7.68 2.34
N HIS A 12 15.65 8.36 2.50
CA HIS A 12 14.33 7.71 2.48
C HIS A 12 13.99 7.20 1.08
N ARG A 13 14.29 7.99 0.05
CA ARG A 13 14.12 7.57 -1.34
C ARG A 13 14.98 6.34 -1.66
N GLN A 14 16.26 6.36 -1.25
CA GLN A 14 17.16 5.23 -1.48
C GLN A 14 16.67 3.96 -0.79
N MET A 15 16.20 4.06 0.45
CA MET A 15 15.61 2.93 1.18
C MET A 15 14.46 2.26 0.39
N LEU A 16 13.55 3.06 -0.19
CA LEU A 16 12.42 2.53 -0.98
C LEU A 16 12.89 1.86 -2.28
N LEU A 17 13.89 2.43 -2.94
CA LEU A 17 14.48 1.87 -4.16
C LEU A 17 15.16 0.52 -3.86
N ASP A 18 15.96 0.47 -2.79
CA ASP A 18 16.64 -0.76 -2.35
C ASP A 18 15.64 -1.85 -1.99
N PHE A 19 14.57 -1.49 -1.28
CA PHE A 19 13.49 -2.41 -0.95
C PHE A 19 12.83 -2.97 -2.22
N SER A 20 12.42 -2.09 -3.14
CA SER A 20 11.77 -2.50 -4.39
C SER A 20 12.67 -3.45 -5.21
N ALA A 21 13.95 -3.10 -5.35
CA ALA A 21 14.93 -3.91 -6.08
C ALA A 21 15.10 -5.31 -5.49
N ARG A 22 15.14 -5.43 -4.15
CA ARG A 22 15.27 -6.73 -3.46
C ARG A 22 14.08 -7.66 -3.72
N TRP A 23 12.88 -7.11 -3.76
CA TRP A 23 11.65 -7.91 -3.92
C TRP A 23 11.25 -8.17 -5.38
N GLN A 24 11.88 -7.48 -6.33
CA GLN A 24 11.59 -7.61 -7.77
C GLN A 24 11.81 -9.04 -8.29
N ALA A 25 12.85 -9.73 -7.83
CA ALA A 25 13.21 -11.07 -8.31
C ALA A 25 12.19 -12.16 -7.93
N VAL A 26 11.37 -11.94 -6.90
CA VAL A 26 10.42 -12.94 -6.38
C VAL A 26 8.95 -12.62 -6.70
N GLY A 27 8.69 -11.52 -7.41
CA GLY A 27 7.34 -11.06 -7.75
C GLY A 27 6.69 -10.20 -6.66
N GLY A 28 7.47 -9.72 -5.69
CA GLY A 28 6.99 -9.00 -4.52
C GLY A 28 6.69 -9.89 -3.32
N ILE A 29 6.47 -9.26 -2.16
CA ILE A 29 6.10 -9.94 -0.91
C ILE A 29 4.86 -10.84 -1.06
N PRO A 30 3.74 -10.40 -1.69
CA PRO A 30 2.53 -11.23 -1.73
C PRO A 30 2.76 -12.54 -2.48
N GLU A 31 3.55 -12.49 -3.56
CA GLU A 31 3.89 -13.66 -4.36
C GLU A 31 4.85 -14.61 -3.63
N PHE A 32 5.80 -14.04 -2.89
CA PHE A 32 6.68 -14.82 -2.02
C PHE A 32 5.88 -15.60 -0.96
N VAL A 33 4.94 -14.94 -0.27
CA VAL A 33 4.10 -15.57 0.75
C VAL A 33 3.26 -16.71 0.16
N ARG A 34 2.64 -16.51 -1.01
CA ARG A 34 1.90 -17.58 -1.70
C ARG A 34 2.77 -18.80 -2.02
N LYS A 35 4.00 -18.58 -2.47
CA LYS A 35 4.95 -19.66 -2.78
C LYS A 35 5.32 -20.45 -1.54
N CYS A 36 5.54 -19.78 -0.40
CA CYS A 36 5.82 -20.44 0.88
C CYS A 36 4.63 -21.30 1.34
N GLN A 37 3.40 -20.76 1.25
CA GLN A 37 2.19 -21.50 1.63
C GLN A 37 2.02 -22.80 0.82
N ALA A 38 2.33 -22.77 -0.49
CA ALA A 38 2.22 -23.93 -1.35
C ALA A 38 3.25 -25.04 -1.05
N VAL A 39 4.35 -24.73 -0.35
CA VAL A 39 5.46 -25.66 -0.09
C VAL A 39 5.38 -26.26 1.31
N GLU A 40 5.02 -25.48 2.32
CA GLU A 40 5.17 -25.88 3.72
C GLU A 40 3.85 -26.06 4.49
N ASP A 41 2.67 -25.84 3.87
CA ASP A 41 1.37 -25.81 4.56
C ASP A 41 1.38 -24.87 5.80
N VAL A 42 2.17 -23.81 5.71
CA VAL A 42 2.35 -22.82 6.79
C VAL A 42 1.37 -21.68 6.56
N ASP A 43 0.25 -21.74 7.28
CA ASP A 43 -0.79 -20.70 7.26
C ASP A 43 -0.36 -19.41 8.00
N GLU A 44 0.59 -19.51 8.93
CA GLU A 44 1.03 -18.40 9.79
C GLU A 44 1.56 -17.19 8.99
N LEU A 45 2.31 -17.43 7.90
CA LEU A 45 2.89 -16.36 7.10
C LEU A 45 1.81 -15.62 6.28
N SER A 46 0.85 -16.36 5.73
CA SER A 46 -0.30 -15.80 5.02
C SER A 46 -1.20 -15.01 5.98
N GLN A 47 -1.41 -15.52 7.18
CA GLN A 47 -2.13 -14.81 8.24
C GLN A 47 -1.42 -13.50 8.62
N ALA A 48 -0.13 -13.55 8.95
CA ALA A 48 0.63 -12.35 9.34
C ALA A 48 0.69 -11.30 8.22
N TYR A 49 0.80 -11.72 6.97
CA TYR A 49 0.71 -10.84 5.82
C TYR A 49 -0.70 -10.20 5.73
N ASN A 50 -1.76 -10.99 5.86
CA ASN A 50 -3.13 -10.50 5.81
C ASN A 50 -3.46 -9.53 6.95
N GLU A 51 -2.91 -9.74 8.15
CA GLU A 51 -3.02 -8.80 9.28
C GLU A 51 -2.38 -7.45 8.95
N CYS A 52 -1.21 -7.43 8.29
CA CYS A 52 -0.58 -6.19 7.82
C CYS A 52 -1.45 -5.46 6.79
N VAL A 53 -2.02 -6.19 5.83
CA VAL A 53 -2.91 -5.63 4.81
C VAL A 53 -4.20 -5.09 5.43
N ALA A 54 -4.76 -5.78 6.42
CA ALA A 54 -5.93 -5.34 7.16
C ALA A 54 -5.67 -4.04 7.92
N ALA A 55 -4.55 -3.95 8.64
CA ALA A 55 -4.16 -2.72 9.34
C ALA A 55 -4.01 -1.52 8.37
N LEU A 56 -3.38 -1.74 7.21
CA LEU A 56 -3.23 -0.69 6.20
C LEU A 56 -4.58 -0.30 5.54
N THR A 57 -5.49 -1.27 5.38
CA THR A 57 -6.86 -1.03 4.92
C THR A 57 -7.60 -0.11 5.87
N GLU A 58 -7.54 -0.39 7.18
CA GLU A 58 -8.18 0.46 8.20
C GLU A 58 -7.59 1.87 8.21
N LEU A 59 -6.27 2.00 8.11
CA LEU A 59 -5.60 3.30 8.01
C LEU A 59 -6.11 4.10 6.80
N ARG A 60 -6.19 3.47 5.63
CA ARG A 60 -6.67 4.13 4.39
C ARG A 60 -8.15 4.49 4.46
N ARG A 61 -8.98 3.64 5.05
CA ARG A 61 -10.41 3.92 5.28
C ARG A 61 -10.58 5.11 6.21
N PHE A 62 -9.85 5.13 7.32
CA PHE A 62 -9.85 6.25 8.26
C PHE A 62 -9.36 7.55 7.61
N HIS A 63 -8.28 7.50 6.82
CA HIS A 63 -7.77 8.65 6.09
C HIS A 63 -8.80 9.20 5.09
N LEU A 64 -9.44 8.34 4.30
CA LEU A 64 -10.49 8.74 3.36
C LEU A 64 -11.68 9.40 4.08
N ALA A 65 -12.14 8.82 5.19
CA ALA A 65 -13.22 9.39 6.00
C ALA A 65 -12.83 10.77 6.56
N THR A 66 -11.59 10.90 7.04
CA THR A 66 -11.03 12.16 7.55
C THR A 66 -11.00 13.22 6.45
N VAL A 67 -10.40 12.93 5.30
CA VAL A 67 -10.31 13.89 4.19
C VAL A 67 -11.69 14.28 3.67
N ARG A 68 -12.65 13.35 3.61
CA ARG A 68 -14.05 13.67 3.26
C ARG A 68 -14.65 14.72 4.20
N ARG A 69 -14.33 14.69 5.50
CA ARG A 69 -14.80 15.67 6.48
C ARG A 69 -14.12 17.03 6.35
N TYR A 70 -12.82 17.07 6.07
CA TYR A 70 -12.05 18.32 6.04
C TYR A 70 -12.03 19.02 4.68
N LEU A 71 -12.09 18.29 3.56
CA LEU A 71 -11.99 18.83 2.21
C LEU A 71 -13.35 18.91 1.48
N MET A 72 -14.45 19.11 2.20
CA MET A 72 -15.80 19.14 1.62
C MET A 72 -15.99 20.17 0.48
N ARG A 73 -15.18 21.24 0.47
CA ARG A 73 -15.29 22.36 -0.48
C ARG A 73 -14.34 22.28 -1.67
N THR A 74 -13.51 21.24 -1.78
CA THR A 74 -12.56 21.09 -2.88
C THR A 74 -12.48 19.66 -3.36
N ALA A 75 -12.32 19.46 -4.67
CA ALA A 75 -12.03 18.15 -5.26
C ALA A 75 -10.53 17.89 -5.41
N LYS A 76 -9.68 18.90 -5.19
CA LYS A 76 -8.23 18.83 -5.40
C LYS A 76 -7.47 18.89 -4.08
N GLY A 77 -6.52 17.97 -3.92
CA GLY A 77 -5.54 17.99 -2.84
C GLY A 77 -4.37 18.92 -3.18
N THR A 78 -3.53 19.22 -2.19
CA THR A 78 -2.34 20.08 -2.36
C THR A 78 -1.29 19.46 -3.29
N GLY A 79 -1.29 18.13 -3.46
CA GLY A 79 -0.49 17.44 -4.48
C GLY A 79 -1.11 17.48 -5.89
N ALA A 80 -2.04 18.41 -6.17
CA ALA A 80 -2.78 18.55 -7.43
C ALA A 80 -3.63 17.33 -7.87
N THR A 81 -3.75 16.31 -7.02
CA THR A 81 -4.52 15.10 -7.30
C THR A 81 -6.01 15.29 -7.00
N THR A 82 -6.86 14.56 -7.73
CA THR A 82 -8.27 14.41 -7.36
C THR A 82 -8.35 13.47 -6.17
N TRP A 83 -8.30 14.03 -4.95
CA TRP A 83 -8.03 13.28 -3.73
C TRP A 83 -9.02 12.14 -3.50
N ARG A 84 -10.29 12.33 -3.90
CA ARG A 84 -11.33 11.31 -3.67
C ARG A 84 -11.08 10.05 -4.49
N MET A 85 -10.74 10.21 -5.77
CA MET A 85 -10.42 9.07 -6.64
C MET A 85 -9.13 8.41 -6.17
N LEU A 86 -8.07 9.21 -5.98
CA LEU A 86 -6.78 8.69 -5.55
C LEU A 86 -6.87 7.88 -4.25
N LEU A 87 -7.53 8.41 -3.22
CA LEU A 87 -7.64 7.73 -1.92
C LEU A 87 -8.54 6.50 -1.99
N GLN A 88 -9.56 6.50 -2.86
CA GLN A 88 -10.40 5.33 -3.09
C GLN A 88 -9.63 4.24 -3.84
N ASP A 89 -8.95 4.58 -4.94
CA ASP A 89 -8.14 3.64 -5.72
C ASP A 89 -7.05 3.00 -4.85
N MET A 90 -6.41 3.79 -3.98
CA MET A 90 -5.43 3.28 -3.03
C MET A 90 -6.06 2.33 -1.99
N LEU A 91 -7.26 2.63 -1.48
CA LEU A 91 -7.97 1.73 -0.57
C LEU A 91 -8.29 0.40 -1.26
N ASP A 92 -8.91 0.47 -2.45
CA ASP A 92 -9.32 -0.69 -3.23
C ASP A 92 -8.12 -1.56 -3.61
N ALA A 93 -7.01 -0.95 -4.03
CA ALA A 93 -5.77 -1.66 -4.36
C ALA A 93 -5.19 -2.43 -3.16
N THR A 94 -5.25 -1.85 -1.94
CA THR A 94 -4.81 -2.59 -0.74
C THR A 94 -5.78 -3.69 -0.33
N GLN A 95 -7.09 -3.50 -0.50
CA GLN A 95 -8.04 -4.58 -0.24
C GLN A 95 -7.86 -5.75 -1.22
N ALA A 96 -7.56 -5.45 -2.49
CA ALA A 96 -7.23 -6.45 -3.50
C ALA A 96 -5.92 -7.19 -3.22
N ALA A 97 -5.06 -6.66 -2.34
CA ALA A 97 -3.79 -7.29 -1.97
C ALA A 97 -3.91 -8.36 -0.89
N LEU A 98 -5.09 -8.56 -0.29
CA LEU A 98 -5.34 -9.68 0.63
C LEU A 98 -5.15 -11.02 -0.09
N LEU A 99 -4.47 -11.94 0.56
CA LEU A 99 -4.35 -13.32 0.11
C LEU A 99 -5.66 -14.05 0.44
N ARG A 100 -6.21 -14.76 -0.55
CA ARG A 100 -7.41 -15.60 -0.45
C ARG A 100 -7.03 -17.05 -0.59
#